data_AF-A0A9D0GFE5-F1
#
_entry.id   AF-A0A9D0GFE5-F1
#
_cell.length_a   1.000
_cell.length_b   1.000
_cell.length_c   1.000
_cell.angle_alpha   90.00
_cell.angle_beta   90.00
_cell.angle_gamma   90.00
#
_symmetry.space_group_name_H-M   'P 1'
#
loop_
_entity.id
_entity.type
_entity.pdbx_description
1 polymer ?
#
loop_
_entity_poly.entity_id
_entity_poly.type
_entity_poly.pdbx_seq_one_letter_code
_entity_poly.pdbx_strand_id
1 'polypeptide(L)'
;MPDDLRLRARVSVGARVERIRRGWYRLKVPAGPAGVYRLAQLDDYGASLPRSMFRWRPPCTLSLRARASASCLPGTWGFGWWNDPFTAQSGLSGMTRRWPTLPNAAWFFYASPPGHLALRDDHPARGFLASAFRARRSWPVGALLALPALLPALITRRAFMLLRYLARLAVDEDAVALDVHPT
;
A
#
# COMPACT_ATOMS: atom_id res chain seq x y z
N MET A 1 20.03 -13.43 8.31
CA MET A 1 19.31 -12.40 7.52
C MET A 1 20.30 -11.85 6.52
N PRO A 2 20.02 -11.81 5.21
CA PRO A 2 20.99 -11.32 4.24
C PRO A 2 21.29 -9.86 4.56
N ASP A 3 22.55 -9.56 4.81
CA ASP A 3 23.05 -8.29 5.32
C ASP A 3 23.04 -7.13 4.29
N ASP A 4 22.38 -7.31 3.14
CA ASP A 4 22.40 -6.40 1.97
C ASP A 4 20.99 -6.12 1.39
N LEU A 5 19.99 -5.94 2.24
CA LEU A 5 18.74 -5.32 1.81
C LEU A 5 18.94 -3.79 1.75
N ARG A 6 19.21 -3.27 0.56
CA ARG A 6 19.33 -1.82 0.32
C ARG A 6 17.95 -1.15 0.35
N LEU A 7 17.43 -0.95 1.55
CA LEU A 7 16.21 -0.20 1.79
C LEU A 7 16.43 1.30 1.57
N ARG A 8 15.50 1.92 0.85
CA ARG A 8 15.43 3.35 0.55
C ARG A 8 14.26 3.94 1.32
N ALA A 9 14.49 5.08 1.96
CA ALA A 9 13.45 5.83 2.64
C ALA A 9 12.71 6.73 1.65
N ARG A 10 11.38 6.79 1.76
CA ARG A 10 10.53 7.78 1.11
C ARG A 10 9.68 8.47 2.18
N VAL A 11 9.78 9.79 2.23
CA VAL A 11 9.13 10.61 3.26
C VAL A 11 8.42 11.81 2.63
N SER A 12 7.26 12.17 3.17
CA SER A 12 6.64 13.47 2.92
C SER A 12 7.31 14.55 3.78
N VAL A 13 6.96 15.81 3.54
CA VAL A 13 7.41 16.95 4.36
C VAL A 13 7.12 16.68 5.85
N GLY A 14 8.13 16.84 6.70
CA GLY A 14 8.07 16.65 8.16
C GLY A 14 8.11 15.20 8.65
N ALA A 15 7.88 14.21 7.78
CA ALA A 15 8.00 12.80 8.12
C ALA A 15 9.47 12.35 8.17
N ARG A 16 9.77 11.29 8.92
CA ARG A 16 11.13 10.81 9.15
C ARG A 16 11.22 9.29 9.12
N VAL A 17 12.35 8.81 8.60
CA VAL A 17 12.79 7.42 8.74
C VAL A 17 14.16 7.46 9.41
N GLU A 18 14.21 7.05 10.68
CA GLU A 18 15.41 7.06 11.51
C GLU A 18 15.93 5.62 11.62
N ARG A 19 17.18 5.38 11.20
CA ARG A 19 17.86 4.11 11.47
C ARG A 19 18.40 4.15 12.89
N ILE A 20 17.79 3.42 13.81
CA ILE A 20 18.21 3.36 15.23
C ILE A 20 19.52 2.57 15.35
N ARG A 21 19.58 1.43 14.66
CA ARG A 21 20.76 0.55 14.57
C ARG A 21 20.62 -0.33 13.32
N ARG A 22 21.61 -1.16 13.04
CA ARG A 22 21.59 -2.07 11.88
C ARG A 22 20.31 -2.92 11.89
N GLY A 23 19.50 -2.83 10.83
CA GLY A 23 18.24 -3.55 10.67
C GLY A 23 17.04 -3.02 11.48
N TRP A 24 17.20 -1.91 12.21
CA TRP A 24 16.15 -1.34 13.07
C TRP A 24 15.84 0.09 12.65
N TYR A 25 14.57 0.32 12.32
CA TYR A 25 14.11 1.59 11.79
C TYR A 25 12.91 2.10 12.60
N ARG A 26 12.84 3.42 12.73
CA ARG A 26 11.70 4.13 13.29
C ARG A 26 11.13 5.06 12.24
N LEU A 27 9.88 4.82 11.89
CA LEU A 27 9.12 5.62 10.93
C LEU A 27 8.22 6.56 11.73
N LYS A 28 8.26 7.85 11.40
CA LYS A 28 7.47 8.89 12.07
C LYS A 28 6.78 9.74 11.03
N VAL A 29 5.50 10.00 11.26
CA VAL A 29 4.70 10.95 10.50
C VAL A 29 4.15 11.99 11.47
N PRO A 30 4.28 13.30 11.20
CA PRO A 30 3.72 14.32 12.07
C PRO A 30 2.19 14.30 12.02
N ALA A 31 1.57 14.68 13.14
CA ALA A 31 0.14 14.96 13.16
C ALA A 31 -0.19 16.15 12.25
N GLY A 32 -1.44 16.25 11.82
CA GLY A 32 -1.93 17.42 11.10
C GLY A 32 -3.31 17.20 10.49
N PRO A 33 -3.81 18.18 9.72
CA PRO A 33 -5.17 18.14 9.18
C PRO A 33 -5.41 16.94 8.25
N ALA A 34 -6.67 16.53 8.19
CA ALA A 34 -7.18 15.59 7.19
C ALA A 34 -6.99 16.14 5.76
N GLY A 35 -6.99 15.25 4.76
CA GLY A 35 -6.83 15.62 3.34
C GLY A 35 -5.39 15.89 2.91
N VAL A 36 -4.44 16.05 3.84
CA VAL A 36 -3.01 16.19 3.53
C VAL A 36 -2.33 14.83 3.60
N TYR A 37 -1.84 14.33 2.47
CA TYR A 37 -1.10 13.07 2.41
C TYR A 37 0.24 13.18 3.14
N ARG A 38 0.54 12.21 4.00
CA ARG A 38 1.80 12.12 4.73
C ARG A 38 2.30 10.68 4.70
N LEU A 39 3.61 10.51 4.57
CA LEU A 39 4.25 9.22 4.35
C LEU A 39 5.59 9.14 5.07
N ALA A 40 5.85 8.01 5.72
CA ALA A 40 7.18 7.53 6.04
C ALA A 40 7.24 6.06 5.64
N GLN A 41 8.06 5.71 4.66
CA GLN A 41 8.12 4.37 4.08
C GLN A 41 9.56 3.93 3.86
N LEU A 42 9.78 2.62 3.96
CA LEU A 42 10.98 1.92 3.50
C LEU A 42 10.61 0.92 2.41
N ASP A 43 11.37 0.91 1.32
CA ASP A 43 11.23 -0.08 0.25
C ASP A 43 12.57 -0.35 -0.43
N ASP A 44 12.67 -1.45 -1.17
CA ASP A 44 13.89 -1.87 -1.88
C ASP A 44 13.84 -1.63 -3.39
N TYR A 45 12.74 -1.06 -3.89
CA TYR A 45 12.54 -0.79 -5.31
C TYR A 45 12.80 0.69 -5.67
N GLY A 46 12.67 1.63 -4.74
CA GLY A 46 12.87 3.06 -4.97
C GLY A 46 11.97 3.66 -6.06
N ALA A 47 12.16 4.94 -6.38
CA ALA A 47 11.31 5.62 -7.36
C ALA A 47 11.54 5.20 -8.83
N SER A 48 12.69 4.61 -9.16
CA SER A 48 13.15 4.47 -10.56
C SER A 48 13.27 3.03 -11.09
N LEU A 49 13.28 2.00 -10.24
CA LEU A 49 13.49 0.61 -10.68
C LEU A 49 12.28 0.12 -11.51
N PRO A 50 12.42 -0.45 -12.72
CA PRO A 50 11.25 -1.01 -13.42
C PRO A 50 10.70 -2.24 -12.68
N ARG A 51 9.38 -2.49 -12.75
CA ARG A 51 8.73 -3.62 -12.05
C ARG A 51 9.31 -4.99 -12.42
N SER A 52 9.80 -5.14 -13.66
CA SER A 52 10.49 -6.35 -14.12
C SER A 52 11.76 -6.68 -13.33
N MET A 53 12.37 -5.68 -12.71
CA MET A 53 13.59 -5.78 -11.89
C MET A 53 13.29 -5.83 -10.39
N PHE A 54 12.04 -5.93 -9.97
CA PHE A 54 11.73 -6.13 -8.55
C PHE A 54 12.36 -7.44 -8.06
N ARG A 55 13.05 -7.36 -6.93
CA ARG A 55 13.87 -8.43 -6.36
C ARG A 55 13.04 -9.66 -6.00
N TRP A 56 11.86 -9.44 -5.45
CA TRP A 56 11.04 -10.50 -4.87
C TRP A 56 10.17 -11.17 -5.92
N ARG A 57 10.35 -12.49 -6.05
CA ARG A 57 9.48 -13.38 -6.83
C ARG A 57 9.10 -14.58 -5.97
N PRO A 58 7.87 -15.11 -6.07
CA PRO A 58 7.50 -16.33 -5.37
C PRO A 58 8.35 -17.55 -5.80
N PRO A 59 8.61 -18.50 -4.88
CA PRO A 59 8.32 -18.43 -3.45
C PRO A 59 9.30 -17.49 -2.73
N CYS A 60 8.78 -16.68 -1.80
CA CYS A 60 9.59 -15.79 -0.98
C CYS A 60 9.10 -15.77 0.47
N THR A 61 9.98 -15.36 1.39
CA THR A 61 9.67 -15.30 2.83
C THR A 61 10.09 -13.96 3.39
N LEU A 62 9.20 -13.33 4.15
CA LEU A 62 9.43 -12.07 4.85
C LEU A 62 9.39 -12.38 6.35
N SER A 63 10.46 -12.03 7.05
CA SER A 63 10.53 -12.13 8.50
C SER A 63 10.95 -10.77 9.06
N LEU A 64 10.10 -10.18 9.88
CA LEU A 64 10.39 -8.91 10.56
C LEU A 64 9.66 -8.85 11.89
N ARG A 65 10.06 -7.88 12.73
CA ARG A 65 9.33 -7.47 13.93
C ARG A 65 8.93 -6.02 13.77
N ALA A 66 7.65 -5.73 13.96
CA ALA A 66 7.10 -4.38 13.91
C ALA A 66 6.33 -4.08 15.20
N ARG A 67 6.24 -2.80 15.54
CA ARG A 67 5.41 -2.30 16.65
C ARG A 67 4.86 -0.92 16.27
N ALA A 68 3.59 -0.69 16.54
CA ALA A 68 2.96 0.61 16.43
C ALA A 68 3.02 1.34 17.79
N SER A 69 3.06 2.68 17.78
CA SER A 69 3.10 3.46 19.03
C SER A 69 1.77 3.51 19.78
N ALA A 70 0.68 3.09 19.14
CA ALA A 70 -0.65 2.96 19.74
C ALA A 70 -1.41 1.83 19.03
N SER A 71 -2.41 1.26 19.70
CA SER A 71 -3.31 0.24 19.14
C SER A 71 -4.20 0.79 18.03
N CYS A 72 -4.58 2.07 18.11
CA CYS A 72 -5.40 2.75 17.11
C CYS A 72 -4.72 4.03 16.62
N LEU A 73 -3.88 3.90 15.60
CA LEU A 73 -3.25 5.05 14.93
C LEU A 73 -4.11 5.52 13.75
N PRO A 74 -4.41 6.83 13.64
CA PRO A 74 -5.07 7.38 12.46
C PRO A 74 -4.28 7.10 11.18
N GLY A 75 -5.00 6.86 10.09
CA GLY A 75 -4.43 6.49 8.80
C GLY A 75 -4.18 4.98 8.68
N THR A 76 -3.07 4.65 8.00
CA THR A 76 -2.70 3.28 7.66
C THR A 76 -1.23 3.02 7.96
N TRP A 77 -0.90 1.78 8.29
CA TRP A 77 0.48 1.34 8.45
C TRP A 77 0.58 -0.16 8.19
N GLY A 78 1.74 -0.65 7.77
CA GLY A 78 1.89 -2.07 7.47
C GLY A 78 3.22 -2.40 6.81
N PHE A 79 3.33 -3.64 6.36
CA PHE A 79 4.50 -4.19 5.70
C PHE A 79 4.11 -5.40 4.84
N GLY A 80 4.88 -5.67 3.81
CA GLY A 80 4.62 -6.79 2.92
C GLY A 80 5.27 -6.62 1.56
N TRP A 81 4.86 -7.48 0.63
CA TRP A 81 5.19 -7.36 -0.78
C TRP A 81 4.08 -6.62 -1.52
N TRP A 82 4.49 -5.77 -2.46
CA TRP A 82 3.60 -4.88 -3.20
C TRP A 82 4.26 -4.52 -4.52
N ASN A 83 3.49 -4.54 -5.61
CA ASN A 83 4.01 -4.30 -6.95
C ASN A 83 4.03 -2.83 -7.39
N ASP A 84 3.73 -1.88 -6.50
CA ASP A 84 3.70 -0.45 -6.81
C ASP A 84 2.80 -0.12 -8.00
N PRO A 85 1.49 -0.42 -7.91
CA PRO A 85 0.55 -0.25 -9.00
C PRO A 85 0.30 1.21 -9.38
N PHE A 86 0.53 2.14 -8.44
CA PHE A 86 0.18 3.55 -8.58
C PHE A 86 1.37 4.41 -9.06
N THR A 87 1.11 5.23 -10.06
CA THR A 87 2.02 6.25 -10.62
C THR A 87 2.24 7.46 -9.72
N ALA A 88 1.34 7.68 -8.76
CA ALA A 88 1.21 8.93 -8.03
C ALA A 88 1.23 8.68 -6.52
N GLN A 89 2.38 8.32 -5.95
CA GLN A 89 2.62 8.63 -4.55
C GLN A 89 3.04 10.11 -4.45
N SER A 90 2.00 10.95 -4.36
CA SER A 90 1.94 12.38 -4.02
C SER A 90 2.54 13.43 -4.97
N GLY A 91 1.65 14.31 -5.46
CA GLY A 91 1.88 15.75 -5.59
C GLY A 91 2.93 16.21 -6.59
N LEU A 92 2.55 16.29 -7.88
CA LEU A 92 3.01 17.30 -8.85
C LEU A 92 4.48 17.81 -8.77
N SER A 93 5.45 16.94 -8.51
CA SER A 93 6.88 17.12 -8.87
C SER A 93 7.60 15.80 -8.61
N GLY A 94 7.74 14.98 -9.66
CA GLY A 94 8.34 13.64 -9.57
C GLY A 94 7.36 12.51 -9.86
N MET A 95 6.70 12.60 -11.03
CA MET A 95 5.92 11.50 -11.59
C MET A 95 6.80 10.23 -11.60
N THR A 96 6.42 9.20 -10.84
CA THR A 96 7.11 7.91 -10.98
C THR A 96 6.89 7.44 -12.42
N ARG A 97 7.98 7.15 -13.12
CA ARG A 97 8.02 6.90 -14.58
C ARG A 97 7.44 5.52 -14.96
N ARG A 98 6.58 4.93 -14.13
CA ARG A 98 6.08 3.56 -14.30
C ARG A 98 4.65 3.62 -14.80
N TRP A 99 4.31 2.93 -15.88
CA TRP A 99 2.92 2.79 -16.29
C TRP A 99 2.05 2.23 -15.15
N PRO A 100 0.82 2.72 -14.95
CA PRO A 100 -0.08 2.13 -13.96
C PRO A 100 -0.31 0.65 -14.26
N THR A 101 -0.46 -0.15 -13.21
CA THR A 101 -0.80 -1.58 -13.33
C THR A 101 -1.82 -1.95 -12.26
N LEU A 102 -2.42 -3.13 -12.37
CA LEU A 102 -3.31 -3.65 -11.33
C LEU A 102 -2.50 -4.10 -10.10
N PRO A 103 -3.08 -3.98 -8.89
CA PRO A 103 -2.38 -4.35 -7.66
C PRO A 103 -2.08 -5.84 -7.60
N ASN A 104 -0.85 -6.17 -7.22
CA ASN A 104 -0.47 -7.47 -6.68
C ASN A 104 0.26 -7.22 -5.36
N ALA A 105 -0.27 -7.75 -4.28
CA ALA A 105 0.26 -7.53 -2.95
C ALA A 105 0.00 -8.73 -2.04
N ALA A 106 0.88 -8.91 -1.06
CA ALA A 106 0.70 -9.80 0.06
C ALA A 106 1.28 -9.09 1.28
N TRP A 107 0.41 -8.66 2.20
CA TRP A 107 0.79 -7.70 3.23
C TRP A 107 0.04 -7.89 4.55
N PHE A 108 0.66 -7.39 5.60
CA PHE A 108 0.07 -7.15 6.90
C PHE A 108 -0.17 -5.66 7.02
N PHE A 109 -1.42 -5.24 7.08
CA PHE A 109 -1.78 -3.84 6.90
C PHE A 109 -2.92 -3.44 7.82
N TYR A 110 -2.72 -2.33 8.54
CA TYR A 110 -3.69 -1.72 9.43
C TYR A 110 -4.43 -0.58 8.74
N ALA A 111 -5.75 -0.57 8.84
CA ALA A 111 -6.58 0.59 8.50
C ALA A 111 -7.42 1.04 9.69
N SER A 112 -7.19 2.27 10.15
CA SER A 112 -8.08 2.93 11.11
C SER A 112 -9.44 3.26 10.48
N PRO A 113 -10.53 3.28 11.27
CA PRO A 113 -11.77 3.90 10.85
C PRO A 113 -11.55 5.38 10.47
N PRO A 114 -12.25 5.91 9.45
CA PRO A 114 -13.31 5.29 8.66
C PRO A 114 -12.82 4.46 7.44
N GLY A 115 -11.53 4.12 7.37
CA GLY A 115 -10.96 3.40 6.23
C GLY A 115 -11.63 2.04 5.94
N HIS A 116 -11.70 1.70 4.65
CA HIS A 116 -12.25 0.45 4.15
C HIS A 116 -11.35 -0.06 3.01
N LEU A 117 -10.48 -1.03 3.32
CA LEU A 117 -9.48 -1.56 2.40
C LEU A 117 -9.98 -2.71 1.54
N ALA A 118 -11.05 -3.37 1.96
CA ALA A 118 -11.57 -4.48 1.18
C ALA A 118 -12.03 -3.97 -0.19
N LEU A 119 -11.95 -4.79 -1.23
CA LEU A 119 -12.72 -4.62 -2.46
C LEU A 119 -14.08 -5.28 -2.31
N ARG A 120 -14.17 -6.38 -1.57
CA ARG A 120 -15.39 -7.17 -1.36
C ARG A 120 -16.10 -6.82 -0.05
N ASP A 121 -17.37 -7.19 0.07
CA ASP A 121 -18.19 -6.88 1.27
C ASP A 121 -18.14 -8.01 2.33
N ASP A 122 -17.70 -9.20 1.91
CA ASP A 122 -17.56 -10.42 2.72
C ASP A 122 -16.21 -10.51 3.46
N HIS A 123 -15.29 -9.60 3.18
CA HIS A 123 -13.94 -9.58 3.76
C HIS A 123 -13.79 -8.52 4.87
N PRO A 124 -12.94 -8.76 5.87
CA PRO A 124 -12.59 -7.73 6.84
C PRO A 124 -11.88 -6.58 6.12
N ALA A 125 -12.35 -5.35 6.38
CA ALA A 125 -11.92 -4.16 5.62
C ALA A 125 -11.13 -3.13 6.45
N ARG A 126 -11.02 -3.33 7.76
CA ARG A 126 -10.41 -2.39 8.72
C ARG A 126 -9.79 -3.12 9.90
N GLY A 127 -9.02 -2.40 10.71
CA GLY A 127 -8.18 -3.02 11.74
C GLY A 127 -6.90 -3.58 11.13
N PHE A 128 -6.21 -4.46 11.85
CA PHE A 128 -5.01 -5.12 11.35
C PHE A 128 -5.35 -6.38 10.58
N LEU A 129 -4.93 -6.43 9.31
CA LEU A 129 -5.32 -7.47 8.37
C LEU A 129 -4.08 -8.14 7.79
N ALA A 130 -4.11 -9.47 7.64
CA ALA A 130 -3.32 -10.14 6.62
C ALA A 130 -4.16 -10.21 5.36
N SER A 131 -3.67 -9.66 4.26
CA SER A 131 -4.42 -9.63 3.00
C SER A 131 -3.53 -9.87 1.78
N ALA A 132 -4.16 -10.37 0.73
CA ALA A 132 -3.54 -10.64 -0.55
C ALA A 132 -4.41 -10.07 -1.67
N PHE A 133 -3.76 -9.44 -2.64
CA PHE A 133 -4.37 -8.98 -3.89
C PHE A 133 -3.64 -9.65 -5.04
N ARG A 134 -4.40 -10.19 -6.00
CA ARG A 134 -3.86 -10.76 -7.23
C ARG A 134 -4.61 -10.19 -8.43
N ALA A 135 -3.90 -9.45 -9.26
CA ALA A 135 -4.42 -9.00 -10.54
C ALA A 135 -4.66 -10.21 -11.46
N ARG A 136 -5.84 -10.27 -12.07
CA ARG A 136 -6.17 -11.28 -13.08
C ARG A 136 -5.50 -10.90 -14.40
N ARG A 137 -4.77 -11.86 -14.98
CA ARG A 137 -3.91 -11.66 -16.18
C ARG A 137 -4.67 -11.24 -17.44
N SER A 138 -5.99 -11.43 -17.48
CA SER A 138 -6.85 -11.18 -18.64
C SER A 138 -7.39 -9.76 -18.78
N TRP A 139 -7.11 -8.85 -17.84
CA TRP A 139 -7.65 -7.48 -17.93
C TRP A 139 -6.83 -6.60 -18.89
N PRO A 140 -7.45 -5.86 -19.82
CA PRO A 140 -6.72 -5.01 -20.75
C PRO A 140 -6.08 -3.85 -19.97
N VAL A 141 -4.74 -3.85 -19.89
CA VAL A 141 -3.95 -2.78 -19.26
C VAL A 141 -4.30 -1.40 -19.85
N GLY A 142 -4.73 -1.34 -21.12
CA GLY A 142 -5.23 -0.13 -21.77
C GLY A 142 -6.45 0.51 -21.07
N ALA A 143 -7.29 -0.28 -20.39
CA ALA A 143 -8.39 0.26 -19.58
C ALA A 143 -7.87 1.07 -18.39
N LEU A 144 -6.63 0.84 -17.94
CA LEU A 144 -6.02 1.65 -16.87
C LEU A 144 -5.68 3.07 -17.33
N LEU A 145 -5.60 3.33 -18.64
CA LEU A 145 -5.43 4.69 -19.17
C LEU A 145 -6.69 5.55 -18.96
N ALA A 146 -7.84 4.93 -18.73
CA ALA A 146 -9.07 5.62 -18.39
C ALA A 146 -9.16 6.02 -16.91
N LEU A 147 -8.25 5.55 -16.03
CA LEU A 147 -8.31 5.86 -14.59
C LEU A 147 -8.40 7.37 -14.27
N PRO A 148 -7.64 8.26 -14.92
CA PRO A 148 -7.76 9.70 -14.68
C PRO A 148 -9.16 10.24 -14.99
N ALA A 149 -9.80 9.73 -16.04
CA ALA A 149 -11.18 10.10 -16.41
C ALA A 149 -12.22 9.57 -15.42
N LEU A 150 -11.87 8.55 -14.61
CA LEU A 150 -12.71 7.99 -13.56
C LEU A 150 -12.54 8.68 -12.19
N LEU A 151 -11.58 9.60 -12.05
CA LEU A 151 -11.39 10.35 -10.79
C LEU A 151 -12.65 11.12 -10.34
N PRO A 152 -13.43 11.78 -11.21
CA PRO A 152 -14.68 12.44 -10.80
C PRO A 152 -15.74 11.45 -10.31
N ALA A 153 -15.73 10.20 -10.79
CA ALA A 153 -16.65 9.16 -10.31
C ALA A 153 -16.40 8.78 -8.84
N LEU A 154 -15.23 9.11 -8.27
CA LEU A 154 -14.97 8.95 -6.83
C LEU A 154 -15.74 9.95 -5.96
N ILE A 155 -16.31 11.02 -6.54
CA ILE A 155 -17.08 12.03 -5.80
C ILE A 155 -18.44 11.47 -5.39
N THR A 156 -19.07 10.65 -6.23
CA THR A 156 -20.40 10.10 -5.94
C THR A 156 -20.30 8.70 -5.38
N ARG A 157 -21.06 8.43 -4.32
CA ARG A 157 -21.09 7.10 -3.69
C ARG A 157 -21.47 6.00 -4.68
N ARG A 158 -22.43 6.25 -5.59
CA ARG A 158 -22.88 5.24 -6.56
C ARG A 158 -21.79 4.86 -7.54
N ALA A 159 -21.13 5.85 -8.15
CA ALA A 159 -20.09 5.58 -9.11
C ALA A 159 -18.84 4.97 -8.43
N PHE A 160 -18.51 5.38 -7.20
CA PHE A 160 -17.50 4.70 -6.37
C PHE A 160 -17.84 3.22 -6.12
N MET A 161 -19.09 2.91 -5.78
CA MET A 161 -19.52 1.51 -5.58
C MET A 161 -19.43 0.69 -6.86
N LEU A 162 -19.78 1.28 -8.02
CA LEU A 162 -19.62 0.62 -9.32
C LEU A 162 -18.13 0.37 -9.64
N LEU A 163 -17.26 1.37 -9.42
CA LEU A 163 -15.82 1.22 -9.61
C LEU A 163 -15.24 0.12 -8.72
N ARG A 164 -15.64 0.08 -7.44
CA ARG A 164 -15.27 -0.98 -6.50
C ARG A 164 -15.75 -2.34 -6.99
N TYR A 165 -16.98 -2.43 -7.50
CA TYR A 165 -17.51 -3.67 -8.07
C TYR A 165 -16.69 -4.13 -9.29
N LEU A 166 -16.42 -3.24 -10.24
CA LEU A 166 -15.60 -3.55 -11.42
C LEU A 166 -14.18 -3.96 -11.03
N ALA A 167 -13.59 -3.33 -10.00
CA ALA A 167 -12.27 -3.71 -9.49
C ALA A 167 -12.24 -5.18 -8.99
N ARG A 168 -13.32 -5.68 -8.38
CA ARG A 168 -13.44 -7.10 -7.96
C ARG A 168 -13.36 -8.07 -9.15
N LEU A 169 -13.76 -7.65 -10.34
CA LEU A 169 -13.70 -8.49 -11.54
C LEU A 169 -12.26 -8.60 -12.08
N ALA A 170 -11.43 -7.60 -11.81
CA ALA A 170 -10.05 -7.52 -12.28
C ALA A 170 -9.02 -8.00 -11.23
N VAL A 171 -9.38 -8.00 -9.95
CA VAL A 171 -8.48 -8.29 -8.83
C VAL A 171 -9.14 -9.30 -7.90
N ASP A 172 -8.48 -10.45 -7.73
CA ASP A 172 -8.77 -11.39 -6.65
C ASP A 172 -8.27 -10.79 -5.34
N GLU A 173 -9.06 -10.93 -4.30
CA GLU A 173 -8.77 -10.47 -2.95
C GLU A 173 -9.06 -11.59 -1.97
N ASP A 174 -8.19 -11.73 -0.97
CA ASP A 174 -8.42 -12.51 0.23
C ASP A 174 -7.86 -11.73 1.44
N ALA A 175 -8.51 -11.83 2.59
CA ALA A 175 -8.16 -11.08 3.78
C ALA A 175 -8.69 -11.74 5.05
N VAL A 176 -7.85 -11.75 6.09
CA VAL A 176 -8.21 -12.20 7.44
C VAL A 176 -7.84 -11.12 8.45
N ALA A 177 -8.73 -10.90 9.43
CA ALA A 177 -8.48 -10.01 10.54
C ALA A 177 -7.52 -10.69 11.53
N LEU A 178 -6.51 -9.95 11.97
CA LEU A 178 -5.54 -10.43 12.95
C LEU A 178 -5.83 -9.78 14.29
N ASP A 179 -6.00 -10.62 15.31
CA ASP A 179 -5.98 -10.17 16.69
C ASP A 179 -4.51 -10.12 17.15
N VAL A 180 -3.96 -8.90 17.23
CA VAL A 180 -2.59 -8.68 17.69
C VAL A 180 -2.65 -7.81 18.92
N HIS A 181 -2.33 -8.42 20.06
CA HIS A 181 -2.30 -7.73 21.34
C HIS A 181 -1.31 -6.55 21.30
N PRO A 182 -1.69 -5.36 21.79
CA PRO A 182 -0.77 -4.26 21.97
C PRO A 182 0.15 -4.57 23.15
N THR A 183 1.38 -5.02 22.87
CA THR A 183 2.47 -5.11 23.86
C THR A 183 3.26 -3.81 23.95
#